data_AF-Q49087-F1
#
_entry.id   AF-Q49087-F1
#
_cell.length_a   1.000
_cell.length_b   1.000
_cell.length_c   1.000
_cell.angle_alpha   90.00
_cell.angle_beta   90.00
_cell.angle_gamma   90.00
#
_symmetry.space_group_name_H-M   'P 1'
#
loop_
_entity.id
_entity.type
_entity.pdbx_description
1 polymer ?
#
loop_
_entity_poly.entity_id
_entity_poly.type
_entity_poly.pdbx_seq_one_letter_code
_entity_poly.pdbx_strand_id
1 'polypeptide(L)'
;YFNWNWNSCKTNSKVIGIVKAYNTRVGSGAMPTEIKTELANKLRERGREYGSNTGKPRRIGWLDLVALKYAIRVGGIDQLFLTLFDVLDTEEKIKICTAYKLDNQIIHSIPANENDFKDV
;
A
#
# COMPACT_ATOMS: atom_id res chain seq x y z
N TYR A 1 -6.70 15.94 -28.30
CA TYR A 1 -7.07 15.92 -26.86
C TYR A 1 -5.81 16.21 -26.06
N PHE A 2 -5.85 17.22 -25.19
CA PHE A 2 -4.70 17.88 -24.55
C PHE A 2 -3.70 16.91 -23.88
N ASN A 3 -2.42 16.96 -24.29
CA ASN A 3 -1.30 16.36 -23.56
C ASN A 3 -0.80 17.37 -22.52
N TRP A 4 -1.26 17.25 -21.27
CA TRP A 4 -0.71 18.01 -20.15
C TRP A 4 0.67 17.47 -19.77
N ASN A 5 1.71 18.25 -20.04
CA ASN A 5 3.08 17.92 -19.62
C ASN A 5 3.26 18.34 -18.15
N TRP A 6 2.98 17.42 -17.22
CA TRP A 6 3.10 17.62 -15.76
C TRP A 6 4.48 18.07 -15.29
N ASN A 7 5.49 17.98 -16.14
CA ASN A 7 6.86 18.38 -15.82
C ASN A 7 7.03 19.90 -15.63
N SER A 8 6.09 20.74 -16.07
CA SER A 8 6.23 22.20 -15.95
C SER A 8 6.16 22.72 -14.51
N CYS A 9 5.53 21.97 -13.60
CA CYS A 9 5.38 22.35 -12.19
C CYS A 9 6.28 21.53 -11.24
N LYS A 10 7.09 20.61 -11.77
CA LYS A 10 8.04 19.83 -10.97
C LYS A 10 9.34 20.62 -10.80
N THR A 11 9.87 20.62 -9.58
CA THR A 11 11.23 21.08 -9.34
C THR A 11 12.21 20.12 -10.04
N ASN A 12 13.41 20.59 -10.39
CA ASN A 12 14.44 19.77 -11.07
C ASN A 12 15.01 18.62 -10.19
N SER A 13 14.47 18.42 -8.99
CA SER A 13 14.88 17.39 -8.05
C SER A 13 14.01 16.15 -8.19
N LYS A 14 14.64 14.97 -8.23
CA LYS A 14 13.92 13.68 -8.24
C LYS A 14 13.33 13.38 -6.87
N VAL A 15 12.09 12.91 -6.84
CA VAL A 15 11.41 12.45 -5.63
C VAL A 15 11.48 10.92 -5.55
N ILE A 16 12.05 10.41 -4.46
CA ILE A 16 12.12 8.96 -4.19
C ILE A 16 11.07 8.61 -3.13
N GLY A 17 10.12 7.75 -3.49
CA GLY A 17 9.13 7.20 -2.57
C GLY A 17 9.66 5.94 -1.88
N ILE A 18 9.63 5.92 -0.55
CA ILE A 18 9.98 4.72 0.22
C ILE A 18 8.73 3.87 0.40
N VAL A 19 8.80 2.61 -0.02
CA VAL A 19 7.66 1.68 0.00
C VAL A 19 8.09 0.39 0.65
N LYS A 20 7.24 -0.17 1.52
CA LYS A 20 7.44 -1.53 2.04
C LYS A 20 6.92 -2.54 1.03
N ALA A 21 7.50 -3.73 0.98
CA ALA A 21 7.04 -4.83 0.13
C ALA A 21 5.63 -5.34 0.49
N TYR A 22 5.09 -4.93 1.63
CA TYR A 22 3.75 -5.23 2.11
C TYR A 22 3.19 -4.01 2.86
N ASN A 23 1.88 -3.98 3.07
CA ASN A 23 1.22 -2.87 3.76
C ASN A 23 1.13 -3.11 5.26
N THR A 24 1.25 -2.02 6.03
CA THR A 24 1.03 -2.03 7.47
C THR A 24 0.17 -0.84 7.90
N ARG A 25 -0.75 -1.05 8.86
CA ARG A 25 -1.58 0.02 9.41
C ARG A 25 -1.59 -0.01 10.93
N VAL A 26 -1.52 1.18 11.53
CA VAL A 26 -1.78 1.40 12.96
C VAL A 26 -3.20 1.95 13.10
N GLY A 27 -3.92 1.50 14.12
CA GLY A 27 -5.26 2.00 14.43
C GLY A 27 -6.37 1.42 13.56
N SER A 28 -7.53 2.04 13.69
CA SER A 28 -8.77 1.65 13.01
C SER A 28 -8.83 2.17 11.56
N GLY A 29 -9.87 1.74 10.85
CA GLY A 29 -10.13 2.12 9.46
C GLY A 29 -9.93 0.97 8.48
N ALA A 30 -10.48 1.12 7.28
CA ALA A 30 -10.44 0.09 6.27
C ALA A 30 -9.00 -0.18 5.77
N MET A 31 -8.73 -1.44 5.45
CA MET A 31 -7.46 -1.87 4.86
C MET A 31 -7.81 -3.00 3.89
N PRO A 32 -8.08 -2.68 2.61
CA PRO A 32 -8.60 -3.66 1.64
C PRO A 32 -7.71 -4.89 1.51
N THR A 33 -6.39 -4.71 1.63
CA THR A 33 -5.41 -5.80 1.50
C THR A 33 -5.06 -6.50 2.81
N GLU A 34 -5.78 -6.24 3.91
CA GLU A 34 -5.48 -6.83 5.21
C GLU A 34 -5.55 -8.36 5.19
N ILE A 35 -4.50 -8.99 5.74
CA ILE A 35 -4.44 -10.43 5.94
C ILE A 35 -5.00 -10.74 7.33
N LYS A 36 -6.05 -11.57 7.39
CA LYS A 36 -6.71 -11.95 8.65
C LYS A 36 -6.39 -13.38 9.12
N THR A 37 -5.45 -14.05 8.45
CA THR A 37 -5.03 -15.42 8.76
C THR A 37 -3.77 -15.44 9.61
N GLU A 38 -3.34 -16.62 10.06
CA GLU A 38 -2.08 -16.82 10.81
C GLU A 38 -0.85 -16.28 10.07
N LEU A 39 -0.90 -16.21 8.74
CA LEU A 39 0.13 -15.59 7.92
C LEU A 39 0.43 -14.14 8.35
N ALA A 40 -0.58 -13.35 8.72
CA ALA A 40 -0.36 -11.99 9.19
C ALA A 40 0.49 -11.93 10.46
N ASN A 41 0.34 -12.91 11.36
CA ASN A 41 1.15 -13.01 12.56
C ASN A 41 2.60 -13.37 12.20
N LYS A 42 2.81 -14.34 11.30
CA LYS A 42 4.15 -14.73 10.83
C LYS A 42 4.90 -13.55 10.20
N LEU A 43 4.24 -12.81 9.30
CA LEU A 43 4.81 -11.63 8.66
C LEU A 43 5.08 -10.49 9.66
N ARG A 44 4.18 -10.29 10.64
CA ARG A 44 4.37 -9.30 11.70
C ARG A 44 5.60 -9.58 12.54
N GLU A 45 5.81 -10.84 12.94
CA GLU A 45 6.97 -11.24 13.74
C GLU A 45 8.28 -11.04 12.98
N ARG A 46 8.33 -11.54 11.74
CA ARG A 46 9.53 -11.39 10.88
C ARG A 46 9.86 -9.93 10.60
N GLY A 47 8.85 -9.11 10.28
CA GLY A 47 9.01 -7.69 10.01
C GLY A 47 9.10 -6.80 11.26
N ARG A 48 9.00 -7.38 12.47
CA ARG A 48 8.96 -6.67 13.77
C ARG A 48 7.96 -5.51 13.77
N GLU A 49 6.77 -5.77 13.25
CA GLU A 49 5.76 -4.74 13.00
C GLU A 49 4.92 -4.43 14.25
N TYR A 50 5.59 -3.78 15.21
CA TYR A 50 5.05 -3.40 16.51
C TYR A 50 5.24 -1.90 16.76
N GLY A 51 4.37 -1.31 17.58
CA GLY A 51 4.57 0.04 18.09
C GLY A 51 5.81 0.09 18.98
N SER A 52 6.74 1.02 18.72
CA SER A 52 8.03 1.09 19.43
C SER A 52 7.89 1.24 20.95
N ASN A 53 6.92 2.05 21.39
CA ASN A 53 6.74 2.34 22.82
C ASN A 53 5.64 1.48 23.45
N THR A 54 4.62 1.08 22.68
CA THR A 54 3.43 0.40 23.20
C THR A 54 3.46 -1.10 23.00
N GLY A 55 4.34 -1.61 22.12
CA GLY A 55 4.36 -3.02 21.72
C GLY A 55 3.10 -3.47 20.98
N LYS A 56 2.16 -2.56 20.65
CA LYS A 56 0.90 -2.95 20.01
C LYS A 56 1.16 -3.47 18.58
N PRO A 57 0.57 -4.61 18.19
CA PRO A 57 0.76 -5.17 16.86
C PRO A 57 0.17 -4.26 15.78
N ARG A 58 0.90 -4.07 14.68
CA ARG A 58 0.36 -3.42 13.48
C ARG A 58 -0.45 -4.42 12.67
N ARG A 59 -1.49 -3.93 11.99
CA ARG A 59 -2.23 -4.73 11.00
C ARG A 59 -1.34 -4.93 9.77
N ILE A 60 -1.38 -6.11 9.17
CA ILE A 60 -0.54 -6.52 8.04
C ILE A 60 -1.43 -6.80 6.84
N GLY A 61 -1.01 -6.38 5.66
CA GLY A 61 -1.70 -6.67 4.42
C GLY A 61 -0.75 -6.76 3.24
N TRP A 62 -1.24 -7.28 2.13
CA TRP A 62 -0.49 -7.34 0.88
C TRP A 62 -0.21 -5.94 0.31
N LEU A 63 0.80 -5.84 -0.56
CA LEU A 63 1.10 -4.59 -1.27
C LEU A 63 -0.12 -4.17 -2.10
N ASP A 64 -0.48 -2.91 -1.96
CA ASP A 64 -1.63 -2.31 -2.65
C ASP A 64 -1.17 -1.35 -3.74
N LEU A 65 -1.24 -1.80 -4.99
CA LEU A 65 -0.83 -0.99 -6.14
C LEU A 65 -1.87 0.08 -6.50
N VAL A 66 -3.14 -0.07 -6.10
CA VAL A 66 -4.15 0.97 -6.34
C VAL A 66 -3.84 2.19 -5.50
N ALA A 67 -3.63 1.99 -4.21
CA ALA A 67 -3.20 3.04 -3.28
C ALA A 67 -1.81 3.60 -3.63
N LEU A 68 -0.85 2.74 -4.00
CA LEU A 68 0.50 3.18 -4.38
C LEU A 68 0.49 4.04 -5.65
N LYS A 69 -0.27 3.66 -6.69
CA LYS A 69 -0.41 4.48 -7.90
C LYS A 69 -1.01 5.85 -7.60
N TYR A 70 -1.98 5.92 -6.69
CA TYR A 70 -2.52 7.19 -6.22
C TYR A 70 -1.43 8.01 -5.52
N ALA A 71 -0.68 7.42 -4.58
CA ALA A 71 0.42 8.07 -3.87
C ALA A 71 1.50 8.61 -4.82
N ILE A 72 1.88 7.83 -5.85
CA ILE A 72 2.84 8.26 -6.88
C ILE A 72 2.32 9.49 -7.62
N ARG A 73 1.04 9.49 -8.01
CA ARG A 73 0.42 10.60 -8.75
C ARG A 73 0.36 11.87 -7.91
N VAL A 74 -0.15 11.79 -6.67
CA VAL A 74 -0.34 12.97 -5.82
C VAL A 74 0.96 13.48 -5.22
N GLY A 75 1.91 12.57 -4.94
CA GLY A 75 3.22 12.90 -4.40
C GLY A 75 4.26 13.29 -5.45
N GLY A 76 3.93 13.16 -6.74
CA GLY A 76 4.88 13.43 -7.83
C GLY A 76 6.12 12.53 -7.77
N ILE A 77 5.99 11.29 -7.32
CA ILE A 77 7.13 10.38 -7.11
C ILE A 77 7.72 9.94 -8.46
N ASP A 78 9.05 10.03 -8.58
CA ASP A 78 9.79 9.62 -9.79
C ASP A 78 10.34 8.19 -9.69
N GLN A 79 10.75 7.79 -8.48
CA GLN A 79 11.40 6.51 -8.23
C GLN A 79 10.89 5.89 -6.94
N LEU A 80 10.89 4.56 -6.87
CA LEU A 80 10.52 3.83 -5.66
C LEU A 80 11.73 3.10 -5.10
N PHE A 81 11.89 3.16 -3.78
CA PHE A 81 12.80 2.32 -3.04
C PHE A 81 11.97 1.32 -2.22
N LEU A 82 12.02 0.05 -2.65
CA LEU A 82 11.29 -1.04 -1.99
C LEU A 82 12.11 -1.57 -0.81
N THR A 83 11.45 -1.70 0.33
CA THR A 83 12.06 -2.10 1.62
C THR A 83 11.35 -3.33 2.19
N LEU A 84 12.03 -4.04 3.09
CA LEU A 84 11.49 -5.20 3.82
C LEU A 84 10.98 -6.32 2.90
N PHE A 85 11.61 -6.50 1.74
CA PHE A 85 11.28 -7.59 0.83
C PHE A 85 11.66 -8.95 1.43
N ASP A 86 12.74 -9.00 2.20
CA ASP A 86 13.26 -10.16 2.93
C ASP A 86 12.22 -10.81 3.88
N VAL A 87 11.26 -10.03 4.37
CA VAL A 87 10.16 -10.53 5.21
C VAL A 87 9.26 -11.53 4.46
N LEU A 88 9.19 -11.41 3.14
CA LEU A 88 8.37 -12.23 2.24
C LEU A 88 9.13 -13.42 1.64
N ASP A 89 10.45 -13.53 1.84
CA ASP A 89 11.30 -14.51 1.15
C ASP A 89 10.90 -15.98 1.38
N THR A 90 10.25 -16.28 2.51
CA THR A 90 9.81 -17.64 2.85
C THR A 90 8.39 -17.97 2.38
N GLU A 91 7.70 -17.03 1.73
CA GLU A 91 6.34 -17.23 1.27
C GLU A 91 6.31 -17.89 -0.11
N GLU A 92 5.63 -19.02 -0.23
CA GLU A 92 5.46 -19.71 -1.53
C GLU A 92 4.74 -18.85 -2.56
N LYS A 93 3.79 -18.03 -2.09
CA LYS A 93 2.96 -17.17 -2.93
C LYS A 93 2.80 -15.79 -2.32
N ILE A 94 3.19 -14.77 -3.09
CA ILE A 94 2.98 -13.37 -2.75
C ILE A 94 1.78 -12.85 -3.55
N LYS A 95 0.85 -12.19 -2.87
CA LYS A 95 -0.28 -11.52 -3.52
C LYS A 95 -0.01 -10.03 -3.59
N ILE A 96 -0.49 -9.41 -4.66
CA ILE A 96 -0.43 -7.97 -4.89
C ILE A 96 -1.81 -7.51 -5.36
N CYS A 97 -2.34 -6.47 -4.74
CA CYS A 97 -3.62 -5.90 -5.16
C CYS A 97 -3.38 -4.95 -6.35
N THR A 98 -4.04 -5.22 -7.47
CA THR A 98 -3.92 -4.46 -8.73
C THR A 98 -5.17 -3.65 -9.06
N ALA A 99 -6.30 -4.00 -8.43
CA ALA A 99 -7.60 -3.38 -8.59
C ALA A 99 -8.46 -3.66 -7.36
N TYR A 100 -9.47 -2.84 -7.16
CA TYR A 100 -10.53 -3.04 -6.18
C TYR A 100 -11.82 -3.47 -6.86
N LYS A 101 -12.72 -4.10 -6.11
CA LYS A 101 -14.07 -4.42 -6.58
C LYS A 101 -15.08 -3.68 -5.72
N LEU A 102 -15.70 -2.64 -6.26
CA LEU A 102 -16.74 -1.85 -5.59
C LEU A 102 -18.05 -2.01 -6.37
N ASP A 103 -19.15 -2.37 -5.70
CA ASP A 103 -20.46 -2.53 -6.34
C ASP A 103 -20.45 -3.42 -7.60
N ASN A 104 -19.72 -4.54 -7.53
CA ASN A 104 -19.46 -5.44 -8.65
C ASN A 104 -18.68 -4.86 -9.84
N GLN A 105 -18.16 -3.64 -9.73
CA GLN A 105 -17.32 -3.02 -10.74
C GLN A 105 -15.85 -3.07 -10.32
N ILE A 106 -14.99 -3.36 -11.29
CA ILE A 106 -13.54 -3.29 -11.09
C ILE A 106 -13.09 -1.85 -11.25
N ILE A 107 -12.45 -1.32 -10.21
CA ILE A 107 -11.89 0.04 -10.21
C ILE A 107 -10.37 -0.01 -9.99
N HIS A 108 -9.65 0.91 -10.63
CA HIS A 108 -8.19 1.05 -10.54
C HIS A 108 -7.75 2.35 -9.85
N SER A 109 -8.70 3.04 -9.20
CA SER A 109 -8.48 4.22 -8.39
C SER A 109 -8.98 3.98 -6.99
N ILE A 110 -8.45 4.73 -6.03
CA ILE A 110 -9.01 4.75 -4.69
C ILE A 110 -10.46 5.26 -4.72
N PRO A 111 -11.35 4.74 -3.86
CA PRO A 111 -12.69 5.31 -3.70
C PRO A 111 -12.64 6.77 -3.25
N ALA A 112 -13.63 7.56 -3.65
CA ALA A 112 -13.73 8.97 -3.27
C ALA A 112 -14.24 9.16 -1.85
N ASN A 113 -15.04 8.21 -1.35
CA ASN A 113 -15.63 8.26 -0.02
C ASN A 113 -14.94 7.26 0.91
N GLU A 114 -14.82 7.61 2.20
CA GLU A 114 -14.15 6.74 3.17
C GLU A 114 -14.90 5.43 3.38
N ASN A 115 -16.23 5.48 3.37
CA ASN A 115 -17.05 4.30 3.64
C ASN A 115 -16.84 3.21 2.59
N ASP A 116 -16.68 3.59 1.34
CA ASP A 116 -16.47 2.68 0.21
C ASP A 116 -15.19 1.85 0.36
N PHE A 117 -14.20 2.31 1.14
CA PHE A 117 -13.00 1.50 1.40
C PHE A 117 -13.28 0.21 2.18
N LYS A 118 -14.42 0.15 2.88
CA LYS A 118 -14.85 -1.06 3.61
C LYS A 118 -15.45 -2.10 2.66
N ASP A 119 -15.92 -1.65 1.50
CA ASP A 119 -16.70 -2.43 0.54
C ASP A 119 -15.87 -2.84 -0.69
N VAL A 120 -14.56 -2.56 -0.68
CA VAL A 120 -13.59 -2.98 -1.70
C VAL A 120 -12.72 -4.18 -1.35
#